data_AF-A0A7J4XF86-F1
#
_entry.id   AF-A0A7J4XF86-F1
#
_cell.length_a   1.000
_cell.length_b   1.000
_cell.length_c   1.000
_cell.angle_alpha   90.00
_cell.angle_beta   90.00
_cell.angle_gamma   90.00
#
_symmetry.space_group_name_H-M   'P 1'
#
loop_
_entity.id
_entity.type
_entity.pdbx_description
1 polymer ?
#
loop_
_entity_poly.entity_id
_entity_poly.type
_entity_poly.pdbx_seq_one_letter_code
_entity_poly.pdbx_strand_id
1 'polypeptide(L)'
;MCEYLDFKELNLHDCKVYAWGILSESHKLLMDVDWIVSWKLQNGTYRLHISPCTFVFSNVWDVNIDIVMNTTLIIDSMEIISEQVPHNISVLSKGTKEYACRINFLEGSFSFRTIDFTIIQRTKEIESTIANLSENEREGISLSMDGTKYRVNL
;
A
#
# COMPACT_ATOMS: atom_id res chain seq x y z
N MET A 1 -8.22 -2.82 18.32
CA MET A 1 -6.90 -3.45 18.52
C MET A 1 -6.13 -3.20 17.23
N CYS A 2 -4.91 -2.66 17.30
CA CYS A 2 -4.12 -2.44 16.08
C CYS A 2 -3.30 -3.70 15.85
N GLU A 3 -3.51 -4.36 14.71
CA GLU A 3 -2.71 -5.52 14.33
C GLU A 3 -1.41 -5.05 13.67
N TYR A 4 -0.34 -5.78 13.90
CA TYR A 4 0.98 -5.49 13.33
C TYR A 4 1.31 -6.53 12.28
N LEU A 5 1.77 -6.07 11.12
CA LEU A 5 2.28 -6.89 10.04
C LEU A 5 3.77 -6.60 9.87
N ASP A 6 4.55 -7.60 9.46
CA ASP A 6 5.94 -7.39 9.05
C ASP A 6 5.98 -7.09 7.55
N PHE A 7 6.65 -6.01 7.15
CA PHE A 7 6.81 -5.65 5.73
C PHE A 7 7.35 -6.82 4.90
N LYS A 8 8.25 -7.63 5.46
CA LYS A 8 8.86 -8.78 4.77
C LYS A 8 7.89 -9.92 4.50
N GLU A 9 6.76 -9.95 5.20
CA GLU A 9 5.73 -10.97 5.05
C GLU A 9 4.58 -10.49 4.15
N LEU A 10 4.54 -9.20 3.80
CA LEU A 10 3.52 -8.67 2.91
C LEU A 10 3.76 -9.13 1.47
N ASN A 11 2.78 -9.82 0.91
CA ASN A 11 2.71 -10.04 -0.52
C ASN A 11 2.00 -8.83 -1.17
N LEU A 12 2.77 -7.98 -1.83
CA LEU A 12 2.27 -6.81 -2.55
C LEU A 12 2.28 -7.00 -4.07
N HIS A 13 2.88 -8.09 -4.57
CA HIS A 13 2.89 -8.43 -5.99
C HIS A 13 1.47 -8.67 -6.49
N ASP A 14 1.19 -8.28 -7.74
CA ASP A 14 -0.12 -8.32 -8.40
C ASP A 14 -1.23 -7.47 -7.77
N CYS A 15 -0.95 -6.70 -6.72
CA CYS A 15 -1.95 -5.82 -6.12
C CYS A 15 -2.27 -4.68 -7.08
N LYS A 16 -3.53 -4.60 -7.51
CA LYS A 16 -4.00 -3.57 -8.43
C LYS A 16 -4.26 -2.26 -7.68
N VAL A 17 -3.80 -1.16 -8.26
CA VAL A 17 -3.99 0.21 -7.73
C VAL A 17 -4.94 0.98 -8.63
N TYR A 18 -5.90 1.67 -8.02
CA TYR A 18 -6.96 2.39 -8.72
C TYR A 18 -6.82 3.91 -8.64
N ALA A 19 -6.24 4.40 -7.55
CA ALA A 19 -6.02 5.82 -7.32
C ALA A 19 -4.91 6.04 -6.31
N TRP A 20 -4.38 7.26 -6.30
CA TRP A 20 -3.54 7.76 -5.23
C TRP A 20 -3.84 9.23 -4.98
N GLY A 21 -3.51 9.71 -3.77
CA GLY A 21 -3.73 11.09 -3.37
C GLY A 21 -2.73 11.53 -2.31
N ILE A 22 -2.39 12.82 -2.33
CA ILE A 22 -1.51 13.43 -1.34
C ILE A 22 -2.36 14.35 -0.45
N LEU A 23 -2.40 14.06 0.85
CA LEU A 23 -2.98 14.95 1.85
C LEU A 23 -1.89 15.86 2.41
N SER A 24 -1.67 17.01 1.77
CA SER A 24 -0.57 17.93 2.07
C SER A 24 -0.56 18.40 3.52
N GLU A 25 -1.73 18.73 4.09
CA GLU A 25 -1.85 19.22 5.48
C GLU A 25 -1.41 18.20 6.53
N SER A 26 -1.49 16.91 6.20
CA SER A 26 -1.11 15.83 7.10
C SER A 26 0.13 15.05 6.63
N HIS A 27 0.75 15.51 5.55
CA HIS A 27 1.90 14.87 4.90
C HIS A 27 1.68 13.37 4.65
N LYS A 28 0.54 13.00 4.06
CA LYS A 28 0.22 11.59 3.75
C LYS A 28 0.14 11.32 2.26
N LEU A 29 0.64 10.16 1.86
CA LEU A 29 0.34 9.55 0.57
C LEU A 29 -0.66 8.41 0.81
N LEU A 30 -1.77 8.46 0.09
CA LEU A 30 -2.82 7.44 0.11
C LEU A 30 -2.84 6.72 -1.23
N MET A 31 -3.03 5.41 -1.22
CA MET A 31 -3.25 4.61 -2.44
C MET A 31 -4.44 3.69 -2.25
N ASP A 32 -5.31 3.63 -3.25
CA ASP A 32 -6.45 2.72 -3.31
C ASP A 32 -6.05 1.41 -3.98
N VAL A 33 -6.08 0.29 -3.25
CA VAL A 33 -5.45 -0.98 -3.64
C VAL A 33 -6.41 -2.16 -3.47
N ASP A 34 -6.38 -3.12 -4.39
CA ASP A 34 -6.84 -4.51 -4.19
C ASP A 34 -5.70 -5.28 -3.51
N TRP A 35 -5.71 -5.35 -2.18
CA TRP A 35 -4.66 -6.07 -1.46
C TRP A 35 -4.96 -7.57 -1.45
N ILE A 36 -4.04 -8.37 -1.98
CA ILE A 36 -4.09 -9.83 -1.92
C ILE A 36 -3.56 -10.27 -0.55
N VAL A 37 -4.47 -10.52 0.39
CA VAL A 37 -4.13 -10.87 1.78
C VAL A 37 -3.51 -12.26 1.86
N SER A 38 -4.07 -13.22 1.12
CA SER A 38 -3.57 -14.58 1.06
C SER A 38 -3.97 -15.28 -0.23
N TRP A 39 -3.30 -16.39 -0.53
CA TRP A 39 -3.65 -17.21 -1.67
C TRP A 39 -3.36 -18.69 -1.41
N LYS A 40 -4.06 -19.56 -2.12
CA LYS A 40 -3.84 -21.01 -2.13
C LYS A 40 -4.07 -21.59 -3.52
N LEU A 41 -3.29 -22.62 -3.87
CA LEU A 41 -3.53 -23.41 -5.06
C LEU A 41 -4.47 -24.57 -4.71
N GLN A 42 -5.65 -24.63 -5.35
CA GLN A 42 -6.64 -25.67 -5.13
C GLN A 42 -7.07 -26.24 -6.49
N ASN A 43 -6.87 -27.55 -6.69
CA ASN A 43 -7.22 -28.25 -7.93
C ASN A 43 -6.69 -27.56 -9.21
N GLY A 44 -5.45 -27.06 -9.16
CA GLY A 44 -4.82 -26.36 -10.28
C GLY A 44 -5.32 -24.94 -10.54
N THR A 45 -6.17 -24.39 -9.67
CA THR A 45 -6.68 -23.01 -9.74
C THR A 45 -6.24 -22.22 -8.51
N TYR A 46 -5.74 -21.00 -8.72
CA TYR A 46 -5.45 -20.09 -7.62
C TYR A 46 -6.74 -19.54 -7.02
N ARG A 47 -6.84 -19.60 -5.69
CA ARG A 47 -7.88 -18.95 -4.89
C ARG A 47 -7.20 -17.85 -4.09
N LEU A 48 -7.58 -16.62 -4.37
CA LEU A 48 -7.05 -15.40 -3.79
C LEU A 48 -8.06 -14.88 -2.78
N HIS A 49 -7.58 -14.41 -1.63
CA HIS A 49 -8.39 -13.64 -0.70
C HIS A 49 -7.98 -12.18 -0.83
N ILE A 50 -8.84 -11.37 -1.43
CA ILE A 50 -8.56 -9.99 -1.81
C ILE A 50 -9.43 -9.05 -1.00
N SER A 51 -8.86 -7.94 -0.56
CA SER A 51 -9.59 -6.91 0.17
C SER A 51 -9.33 -5.52 -0.43
N PRO A 52 -10.38 -4.69 -0.60
CA PRO A 52 -10.19 -3.29 -0.94
C PRO A 52 -9.60 -2.54 0.25
N CYS A 53 -8.44 -1.93 0.03
CA CYS A 53 -7.64 -1.30 1.06
C CYS A 53 -7.19 0.10 0.65
N THR A 54 -6.96 0.94 1.66
CA THR A 54 -6.21 2.18 1.49
C THR A 54 -4.84 2.00 2.12
N PHE A 55 -3.78 2.04 1.32
CA PHE A 55 -2.42 2.11 1.82
C PHE A 55 -2.10 3.56 2.20
N VAL A 56 -1.58 3.75 3.41
CA VAL A 56 -1.36 5.06 4.02
C VAL A 56 0.09 5.16 4.45
N PHE A 57 0.83 6.06 3.82
CA PHE A 57 2.18 6.44 4.21
C PHE A 57 2.14 7.81 4.90
N SER A 58 2.86 7.99 6.00
CA SER A 58 2.82 9.22 6.81
C SER A 58 4.17 9.91 6.91
N ASN A 59 4.15 11.24 7.11
CA ASN A 59 5.33 12.12 7.06
C ASN A 59 6.06 12.01 5.71
N VAL A 60 5.26 11.98 4.64
CA VAL A 60 5.74 11.73 3.28
C VAL A 60 6.39 12.98 2.68
N TRP A 61 7.56 12.79 2.08
CA TRP A 61 8.26 13.81 1.31
C TRP A 61 9.14 13.15 0.22
N ASP A 62 9.79 13.96 -0.61
CA ASP A 62 10.67 13.50 -1.70
C ASP A 62 9.95 12.58 -2.70
N VAL A 63 8.71 12.93 -3.04
CA VAL A 63 7.86 12.13 -3.93
C VAL A 63 8.33 12.32 -5.38
N ASN A 64 8.73 11.23 -6.01
CA ASN A 64 9.03 11.15 -7.44
C ASN A 64 8.11 10.09 -8.07
N ILE A 65 7.45 10.49 -9.15
CA ILE A 65 6.49 9.68 -9.89
C ILE A 65 6.95 9.65 -11.33
N ASP A 66 7.38 8.46 -11.78
CA ASP A 66 7.75 8.20 -13.16
C ASP A 66 6.95 7.00 -13.65
N ILE A 67 5.77 7.27 -14.20
CA ILE A 67 4.83 6.27 -14.68
C ILE A 67 4.32 6.67 -16.05
N VAL A 68 4.35 5.71 -16.98
CA VAL A 68 3.75 5.85 -18.31
C VAL A 68 2.51 4.96 -18.38
N MET A 69 1.34 5.54 -18.11
CA MET A 69 0.11 4.78 -18.01
C MET A 69 -0.78 4.95 -19.25
N ASN A 70 -1.22 3.83 -19.83
CA ASN A 70 -2.30 3.77 -20.81
C ASN A 70 -3.45 2.82 -20.38
N THR A 71 -3.26 2.08 -19.27
CA THR A 71 -4.19 1.05 -18.79
C THR A 71 -4.21 0.99 -17.26
N THR A 72 -3.85 -0.15 -16.67
CA THR A 72 -3.96 -0.47 -15.23
C THR A 72 -2.63 -0.23 -14.54
N LEU A 73 -2.65 0.02 -13.24
CA LEU A 73 -1.45 0.11 -12.40
C LEU A 73 -1.38 -1.14 -11.50
N ILE A 74 -0.37 -1.98 -11.70
CA ILE A 74 -0.21 -3.23 -10.95
C ILE A 74 1.14 -3.21 -10.24
N ILE A 75 1.14 -3.44 -8.93
CA ILE A 75 2.38 -3.50 -8.14
C ILE A 75 3.14 -4.77 -8.53
N ASP A 76 4.39 -4.60 -8.97
CA ASP A 76 5.37 -5.67 -9.13
C ASP A 76 6.07 -5.92 -7.78
N SER A 77 6.62 -4.86 -7.20
CA SER A 77 7.27 -4.95 -5.89
C SER A 77 7.19 -3.64 -5.10
N MET A 78 7.41 -3.75 -3.80
CA MET A 78 7.72 -2.60 -2.96
C MET A 78 9.04 -2.88 -2.23
N GLU A 79 9.91 -1.88 -2.18
CA GLU A 79 11.25 -1.99 -1.64
C GLU A 79 11.53 -0.85 -0.66
N ILE A 80 12.24 -1.19 0.42
CA ILE A 80 12.90 -0.21 1.30
C ILE A 80 14.32 -0.05 0.78
N ILE A 81 14.61 1.09 0.16
CA ILE A 81 15.91 1.40 -0.45
C ILE A 81 16.95 1.75 0.63
N SER A 82 16.55 2.54 1.62
CA SER A 82 17.43 2.96 2.71
C SER A 82 16.66 3.36 3.96
N GLU A 83 17.37 3.33 5.09
CA GLU A 83 16.91 3.79 6.40
C GLU A 83 17.81 4.94 6.86
N GLN A 84 17.21 5.98 7.45
CA GLN A 84 17.94 7.12 8.02
C GLN A 84 17.20 7.75 9.19
N VAL A 85 17.84 8.73 9.84
CA VAL A 85 17.17 9.62 10.80
C VAL A 85 16.31 10.63 10.02
N PRO A 86 15.03 10.84 10.38
CA PRO A 86 14.17 11.82 9.73
C PRO A 86 14.75 13.24 9.79
N HIS A 87 14.58 14.02 8.73
CA HIS A 87 15.04 15.42 8.70
C HIS A 87 14.34 16.31 9.73
N ASN A 88 13.09 15.97 10.09
CA ASN A 88 12.26 16.67 11.06
C ASN A 88 12.25 15.98 12.44
N ILE A 89 13.32 15.27 12.81
CA ILE A 89 13.41 14.55 14.11
C ILE A 89 13.15 15.44 15.34
N SER A 90 13.36 16.75 15.24
CA SER A 90 13.11 17.71 16.33
C SER A 90 11.65 17.79 16.78
N VAL A 91 10.71 17.39 15.90
CA VAL A 91 9.26 17.37 16.17
C VAL A 91 8.68 15.95 16.20
N LEU A 92 9.53 14.93 16.10
CA LEU A 92 9.15 13.52 16.15
C LEU A 92 9.65 12.86 17.43
N SER A 93 9.15 11.65 17.70
CA SER A 93 9.64 10.84 18.82
C SER A 93 11.11 10.46 18.63
N LYS A 94 11.87 10.46 19.73
CA LYS A 94 13.27 10.04 19.69
C LYS A 94 13.35 8.57 19.25
N GLY A 95 14.22 8.29 18.29
CA GLY A 95 14.40 6.95 17.73
C GLY A 95 13.48 6.62 16.55
N THR A 96 12.62 7.55 16.11
CA THR A 96 11.89 7.41 14.84
C THR A 96 12.88 7.25 13.68
N LYS A 97 12.60 6.29 12.80
CA LYS A 97 13.33 6.02 11.57
C LYS A 97 12.54 6.57 10.38
N GLU A 98 13.25 6.97 9.35
CA GLU A 98 12.70 7.32 8.04
C GLU A 98 13.22 6.32 7.01
N TYR A 99 12.33 5.94 6.10
CA TYR A 99 12.58 4.96 5.06
C TYR A 99 12.39 5.60 3.70
N ALA A 100 13.36 5.42 2.82
CA ALA A 100 13.17 5.68 1.39
C ALA A 100 12.54 4.43 0.76
N CYS A 101 11.32 4.55 0.27
CA CYS A 101 10.57 3.47 -0.33
C CYS A 101 10.47 3.65 -1.84
N ARG A 102 10.39 2.54 -2.57
CA ARG A 102 9.99 2.51 -3.97
C ARG A 102 8.92 1.46 -4.17
N ILE A 103 7.84 1.84 -4.84
CA ILE A 103 6.84 0.92 -5.36
C ILE A 103 7.09 0.82 -6.86
N ASN A 104 7.44 -0.37 -7.31
CA ASN A 104 7.62 -0.69 -8.71
C ASN A 104 6.29 -1.19 -9.27
N PHE A 105 5.91 -0.63 -10.41
CA PHE A 105 4.81 -1.08 -11.24
C PHE A 105 5.39 -1.58 -12.56
N LEU A 106 4.62 -2.35 -13.32
CA LEU A 106 5.02 -2.71 -14.69
C LEU A 106 5.13 -1.45 -15.58
N GLU A 107 4.40 -0.40 -15.23
CA GLU A 107 4.29 0.86 -15.98
C GLU A 107 5.28 1.95 -15.52
N GLY A 108 6.13 1.68 -14.51
CA GLY A 108 7.06 2.65 -13.96
C GLY A 108 7.22 2.52 -12.43
N SER A 109 7.51 3.61 -11.74
CA SER A 109 7.70 3.56 -10.28
C SER A 109 7.25 4.83 -9.55
N PHE A 110 6.91 4.63 -8.29
CA PHE A 110 6.77 5.69 -7.30
C PHE A 110 7.91 5.55 -6.29
N SER A 111 8.66 6.61 -6.02
CA SER A 111 9.57 6.65 -4.88
C SER A 111 9.25 7.83 -3.97
N PHE A 112 9.36 7.60 -2.67
CA PHE A 112 9.08 8.61 -1.65
C PHE A 112 9.77 8.23 -0.34
N ARG A 113 9.80 9.17 0.60
CA ARG A 113 10.24 8.92 1.97
C ARG A 113 9.05 8.89 2.90
N THR A 114 9.11 8.06 3.94
CA THR A 114 8.04 7.91 4.94
C THR A 114 8.62 7.48 6.29
N ILE A 115 7.88 7.69 7.37
CA ILE A 115 8.23 7.14 8.70
C ILE A 115 7.30 6.01 9.12
N ASP A 116 6.20 5.81 8.39
CA ASP A 116 5.13 4.88 8.76
C ASP A 116 4.42 4.34 7.51
N PHE A 117 3.92 3.12 7.61
CA PHE A 117 3.05 2.49 6.62
C PHE A 117 1.90 1.78 7.35
N THR A 118 0.67 2.19 7.03
CA THR A 118 -0.56 1.59 7.57
C THR A 118 -1.43 1.11 6.41
N ILE A 119 -1.99 -0.09 6.54
CA ILE A 119 -3.02 -0.62 5.64
C ILE A 119 -4.38 -0.45 6.32
N ILE A 120 -5.30 0.23 5.64
CA ILE A 120 -6.70 0.35 6.06
C ILE A 120 -7.52 -0.63 5.24
N GLN A 121 -7.94 -1.73 5.85
CA GLN A 121 -8.85 -2.69 5.23
C GLN A 121 -10.29 -2.19 5.33
N ARG A 122 -10.90 -1.84 4.19
CA ARG A 122 -12.24 -1.20 4.17
C ARG A 122 -13.37 -2.21 4.34
N THR A 123 -13.25 -3.37 3.71
CA THR A 123 -14.22 -4.47 3.83
C THR A 123 -13.51 -5.78 4.11
N LYS A 124 -14.25 -6.86 4.41
CA LYS A 124 -13.65 -8.18 4.60
C LYS A 124 -13.12 -8.73 3.28
N GLU A 125 -12.18 -9.66 3.38
CA GLU A 125 -11.66 -10.42 2.24
C GLU A 125 -12.77 -11.11 1.43
N ILE A 126 -12.65 -11.02 0.12
CA ILE A 126 -13.49 -11.68 -0.87
C ILE A 126 -12.62 -12.73 -1.57
N GLU A 127 -13.15 -13.95 -1.68
CA GLU A 127 -12.46 -15.01 -2.45
C GLU A 127 -12.65 -14.75 -3.96
N SER A 128 -11.55 -14.71 -4.70
CA SER A 128 -11.53 -14.50 -6.15
C SER A 128 -10.57 -15.48 -6.84
N THR A 129 -10.79 -15.73 -8.13
CA THR A 129 -9.86 -16.47 -8.99
C THR A 129 -9.02 -15.57 -9.88
N ILE A 130 -9.19 -14.25 -9.78
CA ILE A 130 -8.41 -13.21 -10.49
C ILE A 130 -7.90 -12.18 -9.48
N ALA A 131 -6.75 -11.55 -9.77
CA ALA A 131 -6.03 -10.65 -8.86
C ALA A 131 -6.65 -9.26 -8.68
N ASN A 132 -7.94 -9.10 -8.95
CA ASN A 132 -8.65 -7.85 -8.74
C ASN A 132 -10.13 -8.10 -8.44
N LEU A 133 -10.75 -7.11 -7.81
CA LEU A 133 -12.18 -7.06 -7.59
C LEU A 133 -12.84 -6.18 -8.66
N SER A 134 -14.15 -6.37 -8.83
CA SER A 134 -14.99 -5.48 -9.64
C SER A 134 -15.33 -4.19 -8.90
N GLU A 135 -15.84 -3.19 -9.64
CA GLU A 135 -16.25 -1.90 -9.05
C GLU A 135 -17.31 -2.06 -7.95
N ASN A 136 -18.26 -2.98 -8.14
CA ASN A 136 -19.30 -3.27 -7.15
C ASN A 136 -18.74 -3.95 -5.89
N GLU A 137 -17.77 -4.86 -6.03
CA GLU A 137 -17.14 -5.56 -4.89
C GLU A 137 -16.28 -4.63 -4.04
N ARG A 138 -15.74 -3.55 -4.64
CA ARG A 138 -14.90 -2.55 -3.97
C ARG A 138 -15.67 -1.33 -3.46
N GLU A 139 -16.93 -1.18 -3.85
CA GLU A 139 -17.75 0.02 -3.65
C GLU A 139 -17.14 1.27 -4.34
N GLY A 140 -16.56 1.06 -5.53
CA GLY A 140 -15.89 2.11 -6.31
C GLY A 140 -14.46 2.40 -5.88
N ILE A 141 -13.93 3.54 -6.35
CA ILE A 141 -12.60 4.05 -5.99
C ILE A 141 -12.69 4.80 -4.67
N SER A 142 -11.82 4.49 -3.72
CA SER A 142 -11.85 5.12 -2.40
C SER A 142 -10.47 5.27 -1.77
N LEU A 143 -10.22 6.43 -1.17
CA LEU A 143 -9.05 6.71 -0.32
C LEU A 143 -9.44 6.84 1.16
N SER A 144 -10.60 6.29 1.55
CA SER A 144 -11.07 6.36 2.94
C SER A 144 -10.07 5.71 3.90
N MET A 145 -9.88 6.32 5.07
CA MET A 145 -9.09 5.78 6.17
C MET A 145 -9.98 5.12 7.25
N ASP A 146 -11.24 4.83 6.91
CA ASP A 146 -12.20 4.11 7.73
C ASP A 146 -12.12 2.60 7.44
N GLY A 147 -12.00 1.79 8.49
CA GLY A 147 -11.84 0.35 8.37
C GLY A 147 -10.95 -0.24 9.46
N THR A 148 -10.61 -1.52 9.30
CA THR A 148 -9.64 -2.21 10.16
C THR A 148 -8.24 -1.72 9.84
N LYS A 149 -7.46 -1.41 10.88
CA LYS A 149 -6.14 -0.79 10.73
C LYS A 149 -5.03 -1.79 11.06
N TYR A 150 -4.11 -1.94 10.11
CA TYR A 150 -2.91 -2.75 10.24
C TYR A 150 -1.68 -1.85 10.13
N ARG A 151 -0.86 -1.81 11.17
CA ARG A 151 0.43 -1.12 11.10
C ARG A 151 1.48 -2.06 10.56
N VAL A 152 2.27 -1.57 9.61
CA VAL A 152 3.35 -2.34 8.99
C VAL A 152 4.67 -1.91 9.61
N ASN A 153 5.40 -2.88 10.16
CA ASN A 153 6.76 -2.67 10.61
C ASN A 153 7.69 -2.65 9.39
N LEU A 154 8.24 -1.47 9.08
CA LEU A 154 9.20 -1.22 8.00
C LEU A 154 10.63 -1.56 8.41
#